data_AF-A0A543CPK6-F1
#
_entry.id   AF-A0A543CPK6-F1
#
_cell.length_a   1.000
_cell.length_b   1.000
_cell.length_c   1.000
_cell.angle_alpha   90.00
_cell.angle_beta   90.00
_cell.angle_gamma   90.00
#
_symmetry.space_group_name_H-M   'P 1'
#
loop_
_entity.id
_entity.type
_entity.pdbx_description
1 polymer ?
#
loop_
_entity_poly.entity_id
_entity_poly.type
_entity_poly.pdbx_seq_one_letter_code
_entity_poly.pdbx_strand_id
1 'polypeptide(L)'
;MPMARLAWGGVLTVMPGRVVGTLTGRPATRSQVGVLRVLGTRHLLQGGLELARPTRGALRAGAVVDLLHASTCAGAVALLPGWRRVALVDGTGAVAFATGGLARARGRRTDGA
;
A
#
# COMPACT_ATOMS: atom_id res chain seq x y z
N MET A 1 6.30 -7.78 3.37
CA MET A 1 5.71 -8.99 2.77
C MET A 1 5.58 -8.75 1.27
N PRO A 2 6.63 -9.00 0.48
CA PRO A 2 6.64 -8.61 -0.94
C PRO A 2 5.56 -9.34 -1.74
N MET A 3 5.31 -10.62 -1.46
CA MET A 3 4.26 -11.40 -2.14
C MET A 3 2.84 -10.87 -1.84
N ALA A 4 2.56 -10.54 -0.58
CA ALA A 4 1.27 -9.94 -0.21
C ALA A 4 1.06 -8.58 -0.91
N ARG A 5 2.12 -7.77 -1.01
CA ARG A 5 2.09 -6.52 -1.77
C ARG A 5 1.85 -6.74 -3.26
N LEU A 6 2.53 -7.72 -3.87
CA LEU A 6 2.36 -8.03 -5.29
C LEU A 6 0.94 -8.50 -5.59
N ALA A 7 0.40 -9.41 -4.76
CA ALA A 7 -0.96 -9.91 -4.91
C ALA A 7 -1.99 -8.79 -4.75
N TRP A 8 -1.88 -7.99 -3.68
CA TRP A 8 -2.79 -6.87 -3.44
C TRP A 8 -2.66 -5.79 -4.52
N GLY A 9 -1.43 -5.48 -4.93
CA GLY A 9 -1.15 -4.54 -6.02
C GLY A 9 -1.76 -4.97 -7.35
N GLY A 10 -1.67 -6.27 -7.68
CA GLY A 10 -2.31 -6.84 -8.85
C GLY A 10 -3.83 -6.69 -8.81
N VAL A 11 -4.47 -7.01 -7.68
CA VAL A 11 -5.92 -6.86 -7.49
C VAL A 11 -6.35 -5.40 -7.68
N LEU A 12 -5.64 -4.45 -7.08
CA LEU A 12 -5.94 -3.03 -7.18
C LEU A 12 -5.75 -2.46 -8.59
N THR A 13 -4.75 -2.94 -9.33
CA THR A 13 -4.48 -2.50 -10.71
C THR A 13 -5.49 -3.08 -11.70
N VAL A 14 -5.81 -4.38 -11.59
CA VAL A 14 -6.65 -5.09 -12.56
C VAL A 14 -8.15 -4.90 -12.25
N MET A 15 -8.54 -4.92 -10.98
CA MET A 15 -9.95 -4.94 -10.57
C MET A 15 -10.35 -3.78 -9.63
N PRO A 16 -9.93 -2.52 -9.86
CA PRO A 16 -10.19 -1.40 -8.95
C PRO A 16 -11.69 -1.16 -8.72
N GLY A 17 -12.50 -1.27 -9.77
CA GLY A 17 -13.94 -1.05 -9.69
C GLY A 17 -14.66 -2.06 -8.79
N ARG A 18 -14.21 -3.33 -8.80
CA ARG A 18 -14.78 -4.37 -7.94
C ARG A 18 -14.37 -4.18 -6.48
N VAL A 19 -13.14 -3.75 -6.22
CA VAL A 19 -12.69 -3.42 -4.86
C VAL A 19 -13.52 -2.28 -4.27
N VAL A 20 -13.72 -1.20 -5.00
CA VAL A 20 -14.55 -0.08 -4.50
C VAL A 20 -16.01 -0.51 -4.34
N GLY A 21 -16.55 -1.26 -5.30
CA GLY A 21 -17.93 -1.79 -5.24
C GLY A 21 -18.18 -2.64 -4.01
N THR A 22 -17.26 -3.56 -3.71
CA THR A 22 -17.35 -4.43 -2.52
C THR A 22 -17.16 -3.65 -1.22
N LEU A 23 -16.23 -2.69 -1.17
CA LEU A 23 -15.97 -1.90 0.03
C LEU A 23 -17.04 -0.85 0.33
N THR A 24 -17.71 -0.31 -0.68
CA THR A 24 -18.62 0.84 -0.49
C THR A 24 -20.08 0.51 -0.77
N GLY A 25 -20.36 -0.63 -1.42
CA GLY A 25 -21.69 -0.96 -1.94
C GLY A 25 -22.12 -0.07 -3.11
N ARG A 26 -21.22 0.74 -3.67
CA ARG A 26 -21.50 1.74 -4.71
C ARG A 26 -20.55 1.57 -5.90
N PRO A 27 -20.99 1.86 -7.13
CA PRO A 27 -20.11 1.84 -8.28
C PRO A 27 -18.94 2.81 -8.10
N ALA A 28 -17.75 2.38 -8.52
CA ALA A 28 -16.55 3.17 -8.41
C ALA A 28 -16.60 4.39 -9.33
N THR A 29 -16.20 5.55 -8.81
CA THR A 29 -15.96 6.73 -9.64
C THR A 29 -14.68 6.57 -10.47
N ARG A 30 -14.56 7.31 -11.57
CA ARG A 30 -13.33 7.33 -12.39
C ARG A 30 -12.10 7.74 -11.57
N SER A 31 -12.24 8.68 -10.64
CA SER A 31 -11.16 9.09 -9.76
C SER A 31 -10.73 7.98 -8.80
N GLN A 32 -11.67 7.25 -8.20
CA GLN A 32 -11.37 6.09 -7.34
C GLN A 32 -10.63 5.00 -8.11
N VAL A 33 -11.07 4.70 -9.34
CA VAL A 33 -10.40 3.74 -10.21
C VAL A 33 -8.96 4.16 -10.53
N GLY A 34 -8.74 5.44 -10.86
CA GLY A 34 -7.40 5.98 -11.12
C GLY A 34 -6.48 5.85 -9.90
N VAL A 35 -6.97 6.25 -8.73
CA VAL A 35 -6.21 6.17 -7.46
C VAL A 35 -5.82 4.72 -7.15
N LEU A 36 -6.76 3.77 -7.23
CA LEU A 36 -6.47 2.36 -6.94
C LEU A 36 -5.46 1.75 -7.93
N ARG A 37 -5.46 2.15 -9.20
CA ARG A 37 -4.46 1.69 -10.17
C ARG A 37 -3.06 2.21 -9.88
N VAL A 38 -2.94 3.49 -9.53
CA VAL A 38 -1.65 4.09 -9.15
C VAL A 38 -1.11 3.40 -7.89
N LEU A 39 -1.98 3.20 -6.90
CA LEU A 39 -1.65 2.46 -5.68
C LEU A 39 -1.22 1.01 -5.98
N GLY A 40 -1.99 0.30 -6.80
CA GLY A 40 -1.66 -1.07 -7.19
C GLY A 40 -0.31 -1.17 -7.89
N THR A 41 -0.04 -0.25 -8.82
CA THR A 41 1.24 -0.14 -9.51
C THR A 41 2.39 0.13 -8.55
N ARG A 42 2.19 0.99 -7.55
CA ARG A 42 3.18 1.28 -6.52
C ARG A 42 3.51 0.05 -5.69
N HIS A 43 2.51 -0.73 -5.27
CA HIS A 43 2.75 -1.98 -4.55
C HIS A 43 3.49 -3.01 -5.41
N LEU A 44 3.20 -3.07 -6.72
CA LEU A 44 3.93 -3.92 -7.65
C LEU A 44 5.40 -3.51 -7.77
N LEU A 45 5.67 -2.22 -7.95
CA LEU A 45 7.04 -1.69 -8.03
C LEU A 45 7.80 -1.88 -6.72
N GLN A 46 7.20 -1.57 -5.57
CA GLN A 46 7.82 -1.78 -4.26
C GLN A 46 8.07 -3.26 -3.97
N GLY A 47 7.09 -4.13 -4.22
CA GLY A 47 7.22 -5.58 -4.03
C GLY A 47 8.29 -6.18 -4.95
N GLY A 48 8.33 -5.75 -6.21
CA GLY A 48 9.36 -6.12 -7.18
C GLY A 48 10.75 -5.65 -6.77
N LEU A 49 10.88 -4.40 -6.32
CA LEU A 49 12.15 -3.86 -5.84
C LEU A 49 12.62 -4.56 -4.55
N GLU A 50 11.72 -4.87 -3.63
CA GLU A 50 12.03 -5.64 -2.42
C GLU A 50 12.49 -7.07 -2.73
N LEU A 51 12.03 -7.68 -3.82
CA LEU A 51 12.51 -8.98 -4.29
C LEU A 51 13.85 -8.87 -5.03
N ALA A 52 13.97 -7.91 -5.95
CA ALA A 52 15.15 -7.76 -6.79
C ALA A 52 16.36 -7.19 -6.03
N ARG A 53 16.12 -6.27 -5.08
CA ARG A 53 17.15 -5.56 -4.32
C ARG A 53 16.75 -5.53 -2.85
N PRO A 54 16.83 -6.67 -2.14
CA PRO A 54 16.40 -6.76 -0.76
C PRO A 54 17.45 -6.13 0.18
N THR A 55 17.76 -4.83 0.04
CA THR A 55 18.71 -4.13 0.91
C THR A 55 18.01 -3.45 2.08
N ARG A 56 18.74 -3.20 3.17
CA ARG A 56 18.19 -2.47 4.33
C ARG A 56 17.70 -1.06 3.94
N GLY A 57 18.43 -0.39 3.04
CA GLY A 57 18.06 0.93 2.53
C GLY A 57 16.73 0.91 1.75
N ALA A 58 16.56 -0.06 0.84
CA ALA A 58 15.32 -0.21 0.07
C ALA A 58 14.10 -0.47 0.97
N LEU A 59 14.25 -1.35 1.98
CA LEU A 59 13.18 -1.65 2.93
C LEU A 59 12.79 -0.43 3.79
N ARG A 60 13.76 0.38 4.23
CA ARG A 60 13.49 1.61 4.99
C ARG A 60 12.84 2.69 4.14
N ALA A 61 13.33 2.90 2.92
CA ALA A 61 12.74 3.84 1.98
C ALA A 61 11.28 3.45 1.67
N GLY A 62 11.03 2.15 1.43
CA GLY A 62 9.68 1.60 1.27
C GLY A 62 8.77 1.90 2.47
N ALA A 63 9.26 1.73 3.70
CA ALA A 63 8.49 2.03 4.91
C ALA A 63 8.18 3.53 5.08
N VAL A 64 9.11 4.43 4.77
CA VAL A 64 8.86 5.89 4.80
C VAL A 64 7.78 6.27 3.81
N VAL A 65 7.89 5.75 2.58
CA VAL A 65 6.93 5.96 1.49
C VAL A 65 5.53 5.49 1.92
N ASP A 66 5.42 4.36 2.58
CA ASP A 66 4.15 3.85 3.11
C ASP A 66 3.58 4.69 4.26
N LEU A 67 4.42 5.17 5.19
CA LEU A 67 3.97 6.04 6.29
C LEU A 67 3.46 7.39 5.78
N LEU A 68 4.14 7.97 4.80
CA LEU A 68 3.67 9.18 4.12
C LEU A 68 2.30 8.93 3.47
N HIS A 69 2.12 7.78 2.82
CA HIS A 69 0.82 7.42 2.22
C HIS A 69 -0.29 7.26 3.26
N ALA A 70 0.01 6.57 4.38
CA ALA A 70 -0.91 6.41 5.49
C ALA A 70 -1.36 7.77 6.05
N SER A 71 -0.44 8.75 6.12
CA SER A 71 -0.77 10.11 6.56
C SER A 71 -1.72 10.84 5.59
N THR A 72 -1.53 10.69 4.28
CA THR A 72 -2.46 11.22 3.27
C THR A 72 -3.83 10.54 3.37
N CYS A 73 -3.86 9.22 3.60
CA CYS A 73 -5.10 8.48 3.83
C CYS A 73 -5.83 8.98 5.08
N ALA A 74 -5.12 9.25 6.18
CA ALA A 74 -5.71 9.83 7.39
C ALA A 74 -6.34 11.22 7.10
N GLY A 75 -5.65 12.06 6.31
CA GLY A 75 -6.20 13.31 5.82
C GLY A 75 -7.47 13.12 4.97
N ALA A 76 -7.48 12.14 4.06
CA ALA A 76 -8.65 11.81 3.26
C ALA A 76 -9.82 11.28 4.13
N VAL A 77 -9.55 10.53 5.19
CA VAL A 77 -10.58 10.10 6.15
C VAL A 77 -11.19 11.30 6.88
N ALA A 78 -10.37 12.28 7.26
CA ALA A 78 -10.83 13.48 7.94
C ALA A 78 -11.62 14.42 7.02
N LEU A 79 -11.16 14.59 5.77
CA LEU A 79 -11.60 15.68 4.89
C LEU A 79 -12.57 15.25 3.78
N LEU A 80 -12.63 13.95 3.42
CA LEU A 80 -13.38 13.45 2.27
C LEU A 80 -14.39 12.36 2.69
N PRO A 81 -15.62 12.72 3.10
CA PRO A 81 -16.61 11.76 3.60
C PRO A 81 -16.91 10.61 2.63
N GLY A 82 -16.96 10.90 1.32
CA GLY A 82 -17.19 9.90 0.27
C GLY A 82 -16.02 8.93 0.03
N TRP A 83 -14.85 9.20 0.62
CA TRP A 83 -13.65 8.39 0.48
C TRP A 83 -13.24 7.68 1.77
N ARG A 84 -13.88 7.98 2.91
CA ARG A 84 -13.51 7.45 4.23
C ARG A 84 -13.24 5.95 4.25
N ARG A 85 -14.16 5.14 3.73
CA ARG A 85 -14.05 3.67 3.78
C ARG A 85 -12.91 3.15 2.90
N VAL A 86 -12.71 3.75 1.73
CA VAL A 86 -11.59 3.42 0.83
C VAL A 86 -10.26 3.85 1.46
N ALA A 87 -10.19 5.06 2.01
CA ALA A 87 -9.01 5.61 2.64
C ALA A 87 -8.61 4.87 3.93
N LEU A 88 -9.56 4.37 4.72
CA LEU A 88 -9.28 3.53 5.89
C LEU A 88 -8.66 2.19 5.50
N VAL A 89 -9.22 1.49 4.52
CA VAL A 89 -8.68 0.21 4.05
C VAL A 89 -7.29 0.40 3.44
N ASP A 90 -7.10 1.45 2.66
CA ASP A 90 -5.81 1.74 2.06
C ASP A 90 -4.76 2.15 3.10
N GLY A 91 -5.11 3.05 4.01
CA GLY A 91 -4.24 3.51 5.10
C GLY A 91 -3.82 2.38 6.05
N THR A 92 -4.73 1.48 6.40
CA THR A 92 -4.41 0.31 7.23
C THR A 92 -3.46 -0.65 6.53
N GLY A 93 -3.67 -0.91 5.23
CA GLY A 93 -2.72 -1.67 4.41
C GLY A 93 -1.32 -1.05 4.36
N ALA A 94 -1.25 0.27 4.18
CA ALA A 94 0.01 1.01 4.18
C ALA A 94 0.77 0.90 5.52
N VAL A 95 0.07 1.02 6.66
CA VAL A 95 0.67 0.82 7.99
C VAL A 95 1.19 -0.62 8.16
N ALA A 96 0.41 -1.62 7.74
CA ALA A 96 0.82 -3.03 7.82
C ALA A 96 2.07 -3.31 6.97
N PHE A 97 2.19 -2.68 5.80
CA PHE A 97 3.36 -2.82 4.95
C PHE A 97 4.59 -2.08 5.50
N ALA A 98 4.43 -0.87 6.02
CA ALA A 98 5.50 -0.12 6.66
C ALA A 98 6.11 -0.89 7.86
N THR A 99 5.23 -1.40 8.72
CA THR A 99 5.64 -2.19 9.90
C THR A 99 6.36 -3.48 9.49
N GLY A 100 5.84 -4.21 8.52
CA GLY A 100 6.49 -5.41 7.98
C GLY A 100 7.84 -5.15 7.31
N GLY A 101 7.97 -4.04 6.57
CA GLY A 101 9.23 -3.61 5.96
C GLY A 101 10.29 -3.26 7.00
N LEU A 102 9.90 -2.51 8.04
CA LEU A 102 10.79 -2.13 9.14
C LEU A 102 11.22 -3.34 9.99
N ALA A 103 10.32 -4.28 10.26
CA ALA A 103 10.63 -5.52 10.97
C ALA A 103 11.70 -6.34 10.22
N ARG A 104 11.55 -6.50 8.90
CA ARG A 104 12.56 -7.18 8.05
C ARG A 104 13.90 -6.45 8.00
N ALA A 105 13.87 -5.11 7.96
CA ALA A 105 15.08 -4.30 8.01
C ALA A 105 15.82 -4.45 9.35
N ARG A 106 15.09 -4.64 10.46
CA ARG A 106 15.65 -4.92 11.79
C ARG A 106 16.18 -6.35 11.93
N GLY A 107 15.46 -7.36 11.46
CA GLY A 107 15.93 -8.76 11.49
C GLY A 107 17.23 -8.96 10.72
N ARG A 108 17.41 -8.26 9.60
CA ARG A 108 18.70 -8.31 8.90
C ARG A 108 19.85 -7.58 9.59
N ARG A 109 19.59 -6.84 10.67
CA ARG A 109 20.62 -6.16 11.46
C ARG A 109 21.37 -7.15 12.36
N THR A 110 20.75 -8.28 12.71
CA THR A 110 21.33 -9.35 13.53
C THR A 110 22.11 -10.38 12.72
N ASP A 111 21.77 -10.61 11.45
CA ASP A 111 22.46 -11.60 10.60
C ASP A 111 23.82 -11.13 10.02
N GLY A 112 24.28 -9.94 10.41
CA GLY A 112 25.51 -9.33 9.89
C GLY A 112 26.38 -8.70 10.97
N ALA A 113 26.25 -9.18 12.21
CA ALA A 113 27.16 -8.96 13.32
C ALA A 113 27.81 -10.30 13.68
#